data_AF-A0A0S4JTX2-F1
#
_entry.id   AF-A0A0S4JTX2-F1
#
_cell.length_a   1.000
_cell.length_b   1.000
_cell.length_c   1.000
_cell.angle_alpha   90.00
_cell.angle_beta   90.00
_cell.angle_gamma   90.00
#
_symmetry.space_group_name_H-M   'P 1'
#
loop_
_entity.id
_entity.type
_entity.pdbx_description
1 polymer ?
#
loop_
_entity_poly.entity_id
_entity_poly.type
_entity_poly.pdbx_seq_one_letter_code
_entity_poly.pdbx_strand_id
1 'polypeptide(L)'
;MVVEVALKHFQLDEEIENSRVLRGRVLDDSPVIPNTQVLVMKYEGENARDHLTTTVRATSRHQSQYLMNVIGYCIVTERSYYLLATHSDGVLLTRHHFAELTRSYCLAEKAALLVRFIQQVIEAVAFLHEKECAFVDLSPHNLLLFENNIIVMFSRVSTWTQPVHVNDQTYKYTAPELLLGNGCSAPSDSFSVACIFLELLSSKPLLPGVASFDEFRVTLTDHVNGTGVDPYDNLSFSEHILLSISLPELVGHFEPALDQYYRNRTSLSTFKQYLPNFTRCSVQWNRFPTVTDWLQQIERHSSMVEAMKCLVSCNIPKDRPDLIADKSEYKLTEEMMGRLCDKIRQTVAERYSQFLIGSRDYWDVFALFLYTTDKALVYKLLNAVMAGASWNVSEDCEPALPFFKRVYEAALRLGTTFNGSANRFVFADTNERMQFEFQNYATRFAEGKELRNYQIASFTKLKTLPAWDTPHRPIIVFRCDNLAAIDISEFSAIPKECEVIVPPPSVFTVVRTIAKQNRKKKVTRIEVIVRFDR
;
A
#
# COMPACT_ATOMS: atom_id res chain seq x y z
N MET A 1 35.54 24.33 -11.57
CA MET A 1 35.01 25.57 -10.96
C MET A 1 33.76 25.94 -11.74
N VAL A 2 32.70 26.42 -11.09
CA VAL A 2 31.56 27.02 -11.81
C VAL A 2 32.00 28.44 -12.17
N VAL A 3 31.94 28.79 -13.46
CA VAL A 3 32.48 30.06 -13.99
C VAL A 3 31.33 30.93 -14.50
N GLU A 4 31.46 32.25 -14.33
CA GLU A 4 30.59 33.20 -15.01
C GLU A 4 30.94 33.25 -16.49
N VAL A 5 29.94 33.15 -17.35
CA VAL A 5 30.14 33.15 -18.79
C VAL A 5 29.27 34.21 -19.43
N ALA A 6 29.87 35.02 -20.29
CA ALA A 6 29.14 36.09 -20.97
C ALA A 6 28.15 35.52 -22.01
N LEU A 7 26.99 36.16 -22.14
CA LEU A 7 25.88 35.72 -23.00
C LEU A 7 26.31 35.48 -24.46
N LYS A 8 27.26 36.28 -24.96
CA LYS A 8 27.80 36.19 -26.33
C LYS A 8 28.47 34.85 -26.66
N HIS A 9 28.80 34.05 -25.64
CA HIS A 9 29.47 32.75 -25.79
C HIS A 9 28.48 31.58 -25.86
N PHE A 10 27.18 31.85 -26.00
CA PHE A 10 26.17 30.81 -26.15
C PHE A 10 25.19 31.11 -27.26
N GLN A 11 24.77 30.05 -27.93
CA GLN A 11 23.62 30.04 -28.81
C GLN A 11 22.49 29.32 -28.09
N LEU A 12 21.34 29.97 -27.92
CA LEU A 12 20.13 29.35 -27.39
C LEU A 12 19.33 28.82 -28.59
N ASP A 13 18.91 27.56 -28.51
CA ASP A 13 18.22 26.88 -29.60
C ASP A 13 16.70 26.99 -29.42
N GLU A 14 16.13 26.15 -28.55
CA GLU A 14 14.69 26.03 -28.36
C GLU A 14 14.33 25.94 -26.87
N GLU A 15 13.14 26.46 -26.53
CA GLU A 15 12.54 26.33 -25.21
C GLU A 15 11.86 24.98 -25.08
N ILE A 16 12.15 24.26 -23.99
CA ILE A 16 11.56 22.95 -23.75
C ILE A 16 10.15 23.16 -23.17
N GLU A 17 9.11 22.84 -23.94
CA GLU A 17 7.70 22.70 -23.50
C GLU A 17 7.21 23.71 -22.41
N ASN A 18 7.22 25.02 -22.70
CA ASN A 18 6.77 26.08 -21.78
C ASN A 18 7.44 26.08 -20.38
N SER A 19 8.59 25.43 -20.24
CA SER A 19 9.36 25.37 -19.00
C SER A 19 10.38 26.50 -18.90
N ARG A 20 10.95 26.71 -17.71
CA ARG A 20 12.07 27.65 -17.50
C ARG A 20 13.40 27.15 -18.08
N VAL A 21 13.38 26.20 -19.00
CA VAL A 21 14.54 25.48 -19.51
C VAL A 21 14.68 25.67 -21.00
N LEU A 22 15.89 26.03 -21.41
CA LEU A 22 16.27 26.10 -22.81
C LEU A 22 17.35 25.06 -23.10
N ARG A 23 17.36 24.57 -24.34
CA ARG A 23 18.55 23.95 -24.91
C ARG A 23 19.42 25.03 -25.55
N GLY A 24 20.73 24.83 -25.50
CA GLY A 24 21.65 25.71 -26.19
C GLY A 24 23.02 25.07 -26.34
N ARG A 25 23.92 25.80 -26.98
CA ARG A 25 25.29 25.38 -27.26
C ARG A 25 26.29 26.42 -26.79
N VAL A 26 27.37 25.95 -26.19
CA VAL A 26 28.55 26.76 -25.86
C VAL A 26 29.38 27.01 -27.12
N LEU A 27 29.70 28.26 -27.42
CA LEU A 27 30.50 28.67 -28.58
C LEU A 27 32.02 28.49 -28.33
N ASP A 28 32.80 28.49 -29.40
CA ASP A 28 34.23 28.13 -29.40
C ASP A 28 35.12 29.02 -28.51
N ASP A 29 34.70 30.25 -28.24
CA ASP A 29 35.44 31.27 -27.50
C ASP A 29 35.08 31.32 -26.00
N SER A 30 34.37 30.31 -25.49
CA SER A 30 33.91 30.22 -24.11
C SER A 30 35.00 29.74 -23.12
N PRO A 31 35.02 30.23 -21.87
CA PRO A 31 35.85 29.69 -20.78
C PRO A 31 35.38 28.31 -20.27
N VAL A 32 34.23 27.82 -20.73
CA VAL A 32 33.68 26.48 -20.45
C VAL A 32 33.91 25.60 -21.69
N ILE A 33 33.78 24.27 -21.56
CA ILE A 33 34.08 23.29 -22.63
C ILE A 33 33.42 23.74 -23.96
N PRO A 34 34.20 24.11 -24.98
CA PRO A 34 33.66 24.66 -26.21
C PRO A 34 32.84 23.64 -27.01
N ASN A 35 31.91 24.12 -27.84
CA ASN A 35 31.06 23.32 -28.71
C ASN A 35 30.22 22.24 -27.98
N THR A 36 29.94 22.47 -26.69
CA THR A 36 29.18 21.56 -25.83
C THR A 36 27.70 21.93 -25.84
N GLN A 37 26.83 20.94 -25.96
CA GLN A 37 25.40 21.11 -25.78
C GLN A 37 25.06 21.22 -24.28
N VAL A 38 24.21 22.18 -23.94
CA VAL A 38 23.88 22.53 -22.55
C VAL A 38 22.39 22.70 -22.35
N LEU A 39 21.98 22.44 -21.11
CA LEU A 39 20.70 22.92 -20.60
C LEU A 39 20.91 24.24 -19.88
N VAL A 40 19.95 25.12 -20.09
CA VAL A 40 19.95 26.46 -19.51
C VAL A 40 18.68 26.63 -18.68
N MET A 41 18.83 26.81 -17.37
CA MET A 41 17.71 27.10 -16.48
C MET A 41 17.63 28.60 -16.20
N LYS A 42 16.46 29.19 -16.42
CA LYS A 42 16.19 30.62 -16.18
C LYS A 42 15.83 30.89 -14.73
N TYR A 43 16.51 31.87 -14.13
CA TYR A 43 16.22 32.45 -12.82
C TYR A 43 15.84 33.90 -13.01
N GLU A 44 14.60 34.27 -12.66
CA GLU A 44 14.06 35.61 -12.86
C GLU A 44 13.39 36.15 -11.60
N GLY A 45 13.47 37.47 -11.39
CA GLY A 45 12.85 38.18 -10.27
C GLY A 45 13.83 38.70 -9.23
N GLU A 46 13.30 39.30 -8.16
CA GLU A 46 14.11 40.03 -7.17
C GLU A 46 15.11 39.15 -6.42
N ASN A 47 14.75 37.89 -6.16
CA ASN A 47 15.59 36.93 -5.42
C ASN A 47 16.32 35.93 -6.35
N ALA A 48 16.31 36.17 -7.66
CA ALA A 48 16.88 35.26 -8.66
C ALA A 48 18.37 34.96 -8.41
N ARG A 49 19.14 35.99 -8.04
CA ARG A 49 20.58 35.86 -7.77
C ARG A 49 20.87 34.97 -6.57
N ASP A 50 20.10 35.11 -5.50
CA ASP A 50 20.31 34.33 -4.28
C ASP A 50 19.98 32.87 -4.52
N HIS A 51 18.86 32.58 -5.17
CA HIS A 51 18.51 31.21 -5.55
C HIS A 51 19.53 30.59 -6.51
N LEU A 52 20.01 31.34 -7.52
CA LEU A 52 21.07 30.87 -8.41
C LEU A 52 22.33 30.52 -7.61
N THR A 53 22.76 31.41 -6.71
CA THR A 53 23.95 31.23 -5.89
C THR A 53 23.82 30.04 -4.96
N THR A 54 22.65 29.87 -4.34
CA THR A 54 22.33 28.72 -3.48
C THR A 54 22.36 27.43 -4.29
N THR A 55 21.72 27.38 -5.48
CA THR A 55 21.78 26.22 -6.38
C THR A 55 23.22 25.89 -6.74
N VAL A 56 24.00 26.85 -7.26
CA VAL A 56 25.41 26.65 -7.61
C VAL A 56 26.19 26.12 -6.42
N ARG A 57 26.03 26.69 -5.22
CA ARG A 57 26.76 26.24 -4.02
C ARG A 57 26.36 24.81 -3.63
N ALA A 58 25.07 24.51 -3.63
CA ALA A 58 24.53 23.24 -3.17
C ALA A 58 24.82 22.09 -4.16
N THR A 59 24.84 22.37 -5.46
CA THR A 59 25.05 21.38 -6.52
C THR A 59 26.46 21.41 -7.13
N SER A 60 27.32 22.38 -6.77
CA SER A 60 28.72 22.32 -7.22
C SER A 60 29.46 21.13 -6.59
N ARG A 61 30.33 20.50 -7.39
CA ARG A 61 31.26 19.44 -6.95
C ARG A 61 30.58 18.21 -6.31
N HIS A 62 29.41 17.82 -6.80
CA HIS A 62 28.82 16.52 -6.45
C HIS A 62 29.38 15.39 -7.34
N GLN A 63 29.20 14.15 -6.88
CA GLN A 63 29.41 12.94 -7.69
C GLN A 63 28.08 12.21 -8.00
N SER A 64 26.95 12.78 -7.59
CA SER A 64 25.63 12.21 -7.87
C SER A 64 25.35 12.21 -9.37
N GLN A 65 24.84 11.09 -9.88
CA GLN A 65 24.39 10.96 -11.27
C GLN A 65 22.97 11.49 -11.48
N TYR A 66 22.23 11.80 -10.42
CA TYR A 66 20.83 12.27 -10.48
C TYR A 66 20.69 13.79 -10.29
N LEU A 67 21.81 14.49 -10.15
CA LEU A 67 21.86 15.94 -10.04
C LEU A 67 22.46 16.53 -11.31
N MET A 68 21.92 17.66 -11.75
CA MET A 68 22.48 18.39 -12.87
C MET A 68 23.93 18.81 -12.59
N ASN A 69 24.85 18.42 -13.45
CA ASN A 69 26.23 18.89 -13.36
C ASN A 69 26.33 20.34 -13.89
N VAL A 70 26.37 21.29 -12.96
CA VAL A 70 26.48 22.72 -13.24
C VAL A 70 27.90 23.06 -13.70
N ILE A 71 28.00 23.67 -14.88
CA ILE A 71 29.29 24.08 -15.47
C ILE A 71 29.53 25.59 -15.43
N GLY A 72 28.47 26.38 -15.35
CA GLY A 72 28.58 27.83 -15.35
C GLY A 72 27.26 28.52 -15.09
N TYR A 73 27.31 29.84 -15.04
CA TYR A 73 26.11 30.69 -15.06
C TYR A 73 26.37 31.92 -15.92
N CYS A 74 25.31 32.54 -16.42
CA CYS A 74 25.36 33.78 -17.18
C CYS A 74 24.44 34.81 -16.54
N ILE A 75 24.93 36.05 -16.44
CA ILE A 75 24.13 37.21 -16.04
C ILE A 75 23.52 37.79 -17.31
N VAL A 76 22.19 37.81 -17.40
CA VAL A 76 21.47 38.35 -18.56
C VAL A 76 21.11 39.81 -18.30
N THR A 77 20.53 40.07 -17.12
CA THR A 77 20.22 41.41 -16.59
C THR A 77 20.44 41.40 -15.07
N GLU A 78 20.23 42.53 -14.40
CA GLU A 78 20.32 42.60 -12.93
C GLU A 78 19.34 41.65 -12.19
N ARG A 79 18.24 41.26 -12.86
CA ARG A 79 17.17 40.41 -12.30
C ARG A 79 16.95 39.11 -13.08
N SER A 80 17.81 38.78 -14.04
CA SER A 80 17.68 37.58 -14.89
C SER A 80 19.03 36.90 -15.06
N TYR A 81 19.07 35.60 -14.73
CA TYR A 81 20.26 34.78 -14.72
C TYR A 81 19.99 33.43 -15.35
N TYR A 82 21.00 32.87 -16.01
CA TYR A 82 20.97 31.54 -16.62
C TYR A 82 21.94 30.62 -15.93
N LEU A 83 21.49 29.43 -15.53
CA LEU A 83 22.34 28.36 -14.99
C LEU A 83 22.60 27.34 -16.09
N LEU A 84 23.87 26.96 -16.30
CA LEU A 84 24.31 26.09 -17.39
C LEU A 84 24.68 24.70 -16.84
N ALA A 85 24.19 23.64 -17.48
CA ALA A 85 24.51 22.26 -17.09
C ALA A 85 24.74 21.30 -18.27
N THR A 86 25.59 20.29 -18.05
CA THR A 86 26.01 19.29 -19.05
C THR A 86 25.04 18.11 -19.12
N HIS A 87 23.83 18.30 -19.67
CA HIS A 87 22.79 17.27 -19.69
C HIS A 87 21.76 17.51 -20.82
N SER A 88 22.17 17.96 -22.01
CA SER A 88 21.26 18.45 -23.08
C SER A 88 20.24 17.46 -23.62
N ASP A 89 20.53 16.16 -23.56
CA ASP A 89 19.82 15.18 -24.40
C ASP A 89 18.62 14.53 -23.69
N GLY A 90 18.41 14.84 -22.41
CA GLY A 90 17.29 14.33 -21.64
C GLY A 90 15.93 14.86 -22.13
N VAL A 91 14.88 14.08 -21.91
CA VAL A 91 13.48 14.43 -22.20
C VAL A 91 12.73 14.64 -20.89
N LEU A 92 11.78 15.59 -20.84
CA LEU A 92 10.99 15.84 -19.63
C LEU A 92 10.19 14.61 -19.21
N LEU A 93 10.24 14.22 -17.94
CA LEU A 93 9.43 13.11 -17.41
C LEU A 93 7.99 13.57 -17.13
N THR A 94 7.24 13.86 -18.19
CA THR A 94 5.82 14.19 -18.07
C THR A 94 4.97 12.93 -17.87
N ARG A 95 3.74 13.08 -17.34
CA ARG A 95 2.79 11.95 -17.28
C ARG A 95 2.51 11.31 -18.64
N HIS A 96 2.52 12.11 -19.72
CA HIS A 96 2.29 11.60 -21.08
C HIS A 96 3.49 10.79 -21.57
N HIS A 97 4.71 11.28 -21.33
CA HIS A 97 5.93 10.52 -21.63
C HIS A 97 6.00 9.22 -20.82
N PHE A 98 5.64 9.25 -19.53
CA PHE A 98 5.61 8.05 -18.71
C PHE A 98 4.56 7.03 -19.19
N ALA A 99 3.37 7.50 -19.56
CA ALA A 99 2.31 6.65 -20.11
C ALA A 99 2.71 6.00 -21.44
N GLU A 100 3.40 6.73 -22.32
CA GLU A 100 3.88 6.21 -23.60
C GLU A 100 5.07 5.25 -23.40
N LEU A 101 6.05 5.61 -22.56
CA LEU A 101 7.20 4.76 -22.21
C LEU A 101 6.76 3.39 -21.68
N THR A 102 5.68 3.38 -20.90
CA THR A 102 5.16 2.17 -20.27
C THR A 102 3.97 1.57 -21.01
N ARG A 103 3.66 2.01 -22.23
CA ARG A 103 2.44 1.61 -22.95
C ARG A 103 2.29 0.10 -23.09
N SER A 104 3.39 -0.61 -23.34
CA SER A 104 3.45 -2.07 -23.49
C SER A 104 3.67 -2.84 -22.18
N TYR A 105 3.93 -2.15 -21.07
CA TYR A 105 4.29 -2.76 -19.80
C TYR A 105 3.03 -3.26 -19.08
N CYS A 106 3.13 -4.42 -18.44
CA CYS A 106 2.11 -4.85 -17.48
C CYS A 106 2.13 -3.97 -16.22
N LEU A 107 1.12 -4.10 -15.34
CA LEU A 107 1.01 -3.26 -14.15
C LEU A 107 2.20 -3.40 -13.19
N ALA A 108 2.74 -4.62 -13.04
CA ALA A 108 3.90 -4.86 -12.19
C ALA A 108 5.17 -4.20 -12.73
N GLU A 109 5.41 -4.27 -14.04
CA GLU A 109 6.55 -3.61 -14.70
C GLU A 109 6.46 -2.08 -14.63
N LYS A 110 5.24 -1.54 -14.80
CA LYS A 110 4.93 -0.11 -14.59
C LYS A 110 5.28 0.33 -13.18
N ALA A 111 4.80 -0.40 -12.18
CA ALA A 111 5.05 -0.09 -10.78
C ALA A 111 6.55 -0.18 -10.45
N ALA A 112 7.24 -1.22 -10.91
CA ALA A 112 8.68 -1.39 -10.69
C ALA A 112 9.50 -0.24 -11.31
N LEU A 113 9.17 0.20 -12.53
CA LEU A 113 9.82 1.34 -13.15
C LEU A 113 9.55 2.65 -12.39
N LEU A 114 8.31 2.87 -11.98
CA LEU A 114 7.93 4.05 -11.19
C LEU A 114 8.68 4.09 -9.86
N VAL A 115 8.80 2.97 -9.16
CA VAL A 115 9.59 2.88 -7.91
C VAL A 115 11.04 3.26 -8.16
N ARG A 116 11.66 2.73 -9.22
CA ARG A 116 13.04 3.12 -9.59
C ARG A 116 13.17 4.61 -9.88
N PHE A 117 12.18 5.21 -10.53
CA PHE A 117 12.17 6.64 -10.80
C PHE A 117 12.10 7.46 -9.51
N ILE A 118 11.17 7.13 -8.62
CA ILE A 118 11.03 7.83 -7.33
C ILE A 118 12.26 7.62 -6.44
N GLN A 119 12.86 6.44 -6.46
CA GLN A 119 14.10 6.19 -5.72
C GLN A 119 15.22 7.16 -6.15
N GLN A 120 15.42 7.35 -7.46
CA GLN A 120 16.43 8.29 -7.97
C GLN A 120 16.14 9.74 -7.54
N VAL A 121 14.87 10.15 -7.54
CA VAL A 121 14.45 11.46 -7.04
C VAL A 121 14.76 11.60 -5.55
N ILE A 122 14.43 10.59 -4.74
CA ILE A 122 14.70 10.59 -3.29
C ILE A 122 16.20 10.66 -3.01
N GLU A 123 17.03 9.91 -3.75
CA GLU A 123 18.49 9.89 -3.56
C GLU A 123 19.10 11.29 -3.73
N ALA A 124 18.66 12.05 -4.74
CA ALA A 124 19.15 13.40 -4.94
C ALA A 124 18.48 14.48 -4.07
N VAL A 125 17.23 14.27 -3.62
CA VAL A 125 16.61 15.08 -2.56
C VAL A 125 17.39 14.94 -1.26
N ALA A 126 17.71 13.71 -0.85
CA ALA A 126 18.48 13.42 0.34
C ALA A 126 19.86 14.09 0.31
N PHE A 127 20.54 14.09 -0.85
CA PHE A 127 21.82 14.79 -1.01
C PHE A 127 21.74 16.29 -0.67
N LEU A 128 20.64 16.98 -1.04
CA LEU A 128 20.47 18.39 -0.69
C LEU A 128 20.09 18.60 0.77
N HIS A 129 19.28 17.70 1.33
CA HIS A 129 18.86 17.78 2.73
C HIS A 129 20.05 17.67 3.69
N GLU A 130 21.08 16.91 3.35
CA GLU A 130 22.34 16.86 4.11
C GLU A 130 23.07 18.22 4.16
N LYS A 131 22.75 19.15 3.25
CA LYS A 131 23.30 20.50 3.17
C LYS A 131 22.33 21.57 3.68
N GLU A 132 21.28 21.17 4.41
CA GLU A 132 20.22 22.07 4.90
C GLU A 132 19.56 22.88 3.75
N CYS A 133 19.47 22.24 2.59
CA CYS A 133 18.86 22.78 1.39
C CYS A 133 17.64 21.96 0.99
N ALA A 134 16.75 22.54 0.19
CA ALA A 134 15.59 21.90 -0.41
C ALA A 134 15.44 22.36 -1.87
N PHE A 135 14.84 21.53 -2.72
CA PHE A 135 14.61 21.88 -4.14
C PHE A 135 13.50 22.92 -4.33
N VAL A 136 12.48 22.97 -3.46
CA VAL A 136 11.41 23.98 -3.41
C VAL A 136 10.56 24.20 -4.68
N ASP A 137 10.93 23.57 -5.80
CA ASP A 137 10.29 23.61 -7.10
C ASP A 137 10.46 22.24 -7.77
N LEU A 138 10.16 21.17 -7.02
CA LEU A 138 10.24 19.80 -7.52
C LEU A 138 8.91 19.46 -8.21
N SER A 139 8.95 19.14 -9.50
CA SER A 139 7.79 18.77 -10.31
C SER A 139 8.22 17.90 -11.48
N PRO A 140 7.30 17.20 -12.17
CA PRO A 140 7.64 16.41 -13.37
C PRO A 140 8.27 17.25 -14.48
N HIS A 141 7.96 18.55 -14.52
CA HIS A 141 8.55 19.52 -15.45
C HIS A 141 9.99 19.91 -15.10
N ASN A 142 10.51 19.47 -13.95
CA ASN A 142 11.87 19.71 -13.48
C ASN A 142 12.69 18.39 -13.35
N LEU A 143 12.22 17.31 -13.98
CA LEU A 143 12.88 16.00 -14.04
C LEU A 143 13.18 15.62 -15.51
N LEU A 144 14.44 15.33 -15.83
CA LEU A 144 14.84 14.82 -17.14
C LEU A 144 15.07 13.32 -17.08
N LEU A 145 14.48 12.61 -18.03
CA LEU A 145 14.71 11.21 -18.31
C LEU A 145 15.76 11.07 -19.42
N PHE A 146 16.82 10.30 -19.15
CA PHE A 146 17.87 9.95 -20.10
C PHE A 146 17.74 8.52 -20.62
N GLU A 147 18.45 8.24 -21.72
CA GLU A 147 18.70 6.87 -22.17
C GLU A 147 19.23 6.02 -21.00
N ASN A 148 18.63 4.85 -20.79
CA ASN A 148 18.80 3.96 -19.61
C ASN A 148 17.96 4.26 -18.36
N ASN A 149 16.87 5.02 -18.47
CA ASN A 149 15.93 5.23 -17.35
C ASN A 149 16.56 5.99 -16.15
N ILE A 150 17.53 6.86 -16.44
CA ILE A 150 18.18 7.72 -15.44
C ILE A 150 17.42 9.04 -15.35
N ILE A 151 17.08 9.46 -14.14
CA ILE A 151 16.45 10.74 -13.85
C ILE A 151 17.50 11.72 -13.34
N VAL A 152 17.57 12.90 -13.97
CA VAL A 152 18.37 14.02 -13.49
C VAL A 152 17.45 15.16 -13.10
N MET A 153 17.61 15.64 -11.87
CA MET A 153 16.87 16.78 -11.36
C MET A 153 17.55 18.08 -11.74
N PHE A 154 16.74 18.96 -12.32
CA PHE A 154 17.10 20.33 -12.63
C PHE A 154 16.06 21.24 -11.97
N SER A 155 16.06 21.26 -10.65
CA SER A 155 15.20 22.15 -9.87
C SER A 155 16.01 23.29 -9.28
N ARG A 156 15.31 24.36 -8.89
CA ARG A 156 15.89 25.43 -8.06
C ARG A 156 16.31 24.86 -6.71
N VAL A 157 17.11 25.59 -5.95
CA VAL A 157 17.46 25.20 -4.58
C VAL A 157 17.34 26.41 -3.67
N SER A 158 16.87 26.18 -2.45
CA SER A 158 16.84 27.16 -1.36
C SER A 158 17.41 26.55 -0.08
N THR A 159 18.04 27.36 0.75
CA THR A 159 18.35 26.94 2.13
C THR A 159 17.07 26.98 2.95
N TRP A 160 17.00 26.21 4.04
CA TRP A 160 15.83 26.20 4.94
C TRP A 160 15.52 27.57 5.57
N THR A 161 16.50 28.47 5.59
CA THR A 161 16.39 29.82 6.14
C THR A 161 16.03 30.90 5.11
N GLN A 162 16.19 30.61 3.82
CA GLN A 162 15.96 31.57 2.75
C GLN A 162 14.46 31.63 2.40
N PRO A 163 13.87 32.82 2.21
CA PRO A 163 12.50 32.96 1.72
C PRO A 163 12.32 32.28 0.36
N VAL A 164 11.20 31.57 0.21
CA VAL A 164 10.87 30.82 -1.01
C VAL A 164 9.70 31.49 -1.70
N HIS A 165 9.89 31.85 -2.97
CA HIS A 165 8.79 32.27 -3.84
C HIS A 165 8.25 31.07 -4.61
N VAL A 166 6.97 30.78 -4.38
CA VAL A 166 6.22 29.77 -5.12
C VAL A 166 6.10 30.19 -6.59
N ASN A 167 6.15 29.20 -7.48
CA ASN A 167 6.01 29.38 -8.90
C ASN A 167 4.58 29.03 -9.34
N ASP A 168 3.93 29.98 -10.03
CA ASP A 168 2.54 29.87 -10.50
C ASP A 168 2.31 28.72 -11.50
N GLN A 169 3.37 28.13 -12.06
CA GLN A 169 3.27 26.98 -12.95
C GLN A 169 3.34 25.63 -12.22
N THR A 170 4.03 25.58 -11.07
CA THR A 170 4.34 24.33 -10.35
C THR A 170 3.73 24.27 -8.96
N TYR A 171 2.95 25.28 -8.55
CA TYR A 171 2.28 25.37 -7.24
C TYR A 171 1.51 24.11 -6.83
N LYS A 172 1.02 23.31 -7.80
CA LYS A 172 0.29 22.06 -7.57
C LYS A 172 1.14 21.00 -6.86
N TYR A 173 2.46 21.09 -6.96
CA TYR A 173 3.43 20.20 -6.31
C TYR A 173 4.04 20.84 -5.06
N THR A 174 3.68 22.08 -4.75
CA THR A 174 4.27 22.86 -3.66
C THR A 174 3.56 22.57 -2.36
N ALA A 175 4.34 22.32 -1.30
CA ALA A 175 3.80 22.00 0.01
C ALA A 175 2.94 23.15 0.60
N PRO A 176 1.88 22.84 1.37
CA PRO A 176 0.96 23.83 1.92
C PRO A 176 1.66 24.98 2.67
N GLU A 177 2.68 24.68 3.46
CA GLU A 177 3.42 25.68 4.23
C GLU A 177 4.15 26.69 3.33
N LEU A 178 4.67 26.26 2.18
CA LEU A 178 5.31 27.14 1.20
C LEU A 178 4.28 28.01 0.47
N LEU A 179 3.10 27.46 0.17
CA LEU A 179 1.97 28.22 -0.40
C LEU A 179 1.50 29.34 0.54
N LEU A 180 1.62 29.12 1.86
CA LEU A 180 1.31 30.09 2.91
C LEU A 180 2.46 31.07 3.19
N GLY A 181 3.60 30.95 2.50
CA GLY A 181 4.74 31.84 2.63
C GLY A 181 5.69 31.49 3.79
N ASN A 182 5.60 30.29 4.36
CA ASN A 182 6.57 29.81 5.35
C ASN A 182 7.85 29.30 4.67
N GLY A 183 8.90 29.09 5.46
CA GLY A 183 10.18 28.57 4.97
C GLY A 183 10.10 27.12 4.48
N CYS A 184 11.06 26.71 3.65
CA CYS A 184 11.17 25.32 3.21
C CYS A 184 11.83 24.41 4.24
N SER A 185 11.51 23.13 4.14
CA SER A 185 12.09 22.09 4.97
C SER A 185 12.15 20.77 4.22
N ALA A 186 12.77 19.74 4.82
CA ALA A 186 12.77 18.39 4.24
C ALA A 186 11.35 17.82 3.96
N PRO A 187 10.35 18.00 4.85
CA PRO A 187 8.96 17.69 4.54
C PRO A 187 8.39 18.36 3.30
N SER A 188 8.83 19.58 2.98
CA SER A 188 8.33 20.33 1.82
C SER A 188 8.67 19.62 0.50
N ASP A 189 9.91 19.13 0.34
CA ASP A 189 10.29 18.34 -0.83
C ASP A 189 9.61 16.95 -0.82
N SER A 190 9.38 16.37 0.36
CA SER A 190 8.70 15.07 0.49
C SER A 190 7.25 15.13 -0.04
N PHE A 191 6.56 16.25 0.20
CA PHE A 191 5.25 16.51 -0.38
C PHE A 191 5.31 16.54 -1.91
N SER A 192 6.26 17.27 -2.49
CA SER A 192 6.43 17.35 -3.95
C SER A 192 6.74 15.98 -4.58
N VAL A 193 7.58 15.16 -3.94
CA VAL A 193 7.86 13.78 -4.38
C VAL A 193 6.59 12.95 -4.40
N ALA A 194 5.74 13.05 -3.36
CA ALA A 194 4.47 12.33 -3.33
C ALA A 194 3.54 12.78 -4.46
N CYS A 195 3.44 14.08 -4.74
CA CYS A 195 2.67 14.59 -5.87
C CYS A 195 3.16 14.06 -7.22
N ILE A 196 4.47 14.04 -7.45
CA ILE A 196 5.07 13.46 -8.68
C ILE A 196 4.74 11.98 -8.79
N PHE A 197 4.95 11.23 -7.71
CA PHE A 197 4.63 9.81 -7.66
C PHE A 197 3.17 9.56 -8.04
N LEU A 198 2.24 10.29 -7.43
CA LEU A 198 0.81 10.14 -7.68
C LEU A 198 0.37 10.54 -9.10
N GLU A 199 0.93 11.62 -9.66
CA GLU A 199 0.63 12.03 -11.03
C GLU A 199 1.14 10.98 -12.04
N LEU A 200 2.35 10.46 -11.87
CA LEU A 200 2.89 9.41 -12.75
C LEU A 200 2.11 8.09 -12.60
N LEU A 201 1.78 7.72 -11.36
CA LEU A 201 0.99 6.53 -11.03
C LEU A 201 -0.39 6.55 -11.70
N SER A 202 -1.07 7.69 -11.61
CA SER A 202 -2.44 7.85 -12.12
C SER A 202 -2.51 8.17 -13.61
N SER A 203 -1.41 8.67 -14.18
CA SER A 203 -1.38 9.27 -15.51
C SER A 203 -2.43 10.40 -15.67
N LYS A 204 -2.89 11.01 -14.57
CA LYS A 204 -3.87 12.10 -14.53
C LYS A 204 -3.25 13.36 -13.90
N PRO A 205 -3.69 14.57 -14.29
CA PRO A 205 -3.22 15.80 -13.65
C PRO A 205 -3.59 15.81 -12.16
N LEU A 206 -2.66 16.19 -11.28
CA LEU A 206 -2.85 16.17 -9.83
C LEU A 206 -4.13 16.90 -9.35
N LEU A 207 -4.27 18.17 -9.74
CA LEU A 207 -5.40 19.05 -9.39
C LEU A 207 -6.15 19.46 -10.66
N PRO A 208 -7.18 18.70 -11.07
CA PRO A 208 -8.01 19.03 -12.22
C PRO A 208 -8.95 20.19 -11.85
N GLY A 209 -9.04 21.20 -12.70
CA GLY A 209 -10.02 22.29 -12.51
C GLY A 209 -9.59 23.45 -11.61
N VAL A 210 -8.43 23.40 -10.95
CA VAL A 210 -7.85 24.59 -10.29
C VAL A 210 -7.31 25.54 -11.36
N ALA A 211 -7.91 26.73 -11.46
CA ALA A 211 -7.65 27.68 -12.55
C ALA A 211 -6.41 28.56 -12.30
N SER A 212 -6.07 28.87 -11.05
CA SER A 212 -4.94 29.74 -10.72
C SER A 212 -4.30 29.45 -9.35
N PHE A 213 -3.04 29.87 -9.19
CA PHE A 213 -2.32 29.82 -7.91
C PHE A 213 -3.02 30.64 -6.81
N ASP A 214 -3.48 31.85 -7.15
CA ASP A 214 -4.13 32.74 -6.17
C ASP A 214 -5.43 32.16 -5.61
N GLU A 215 -6.27 31.60 -6.49
CA GLU A 215 -7.50 30.91 -6.08
C GLU A 215 -7.19 29.75 -5.13
N PHE A 216 -6.21 28.91 -5.51
CA PHE A 216 -5.80 27.77 -4.69
C PHE A 216 -5.28 28.20 -3.32
N ARG A 217 -4.47 29.26 -3.27
CA ARG A 217 -3.90 29.79 -2.04
C ARG A 217 -4.99 30.37 -1.12
N VAL A 218 -6.00 31.04 -1.68
CA VAL A 218 -7.15 31.54 -0.91
C VAL A 218 -7.93 30.37 -0.32
N THR A 219 -8.29 29.36 -1.12
CA THR A 219 -9.00 28.17 -0.62
C THR A 219 -8.22 27.46 0.49
N LEU A 220 -6.90 27.30 0.32
CA LEU A 220 -6.03 26.73 1.35
C LEU A 220 -6.02 27.57 2.64
N THR A 221 -5.94 28.89 2.49
CA THR A 221 -5.95 29.82 3.64
C THR A 221 -7.28 29.73 4.39
N ASP A 222 -8.40 29.72 3.68
CA ASP A 222 -9.73 29.59 4.28
C ASP A 222 -9.90 28.24 4.97
N HIS A 223 -9.39 27.15 4.38
CA HIS A 223 -9.41 25.83 5.01
C HIS A 223 -8.63 25.80 6.33
N VAL A 224 -7.40 26.33 6.34
CA VAL A 224 -6.56 26.40 7.54
C VAL A 224 -7.21 27.25 8.64
N ASN A 225 -7.96 28.29 8.24
CA ASN A 225 -8.73 29.12 9.15
C ASN A 225 -10.09 28.51 9.58
N GLY A 226 -10.43 27.31 9.09
CA GLY A 226 -11.67 26.60 9.40
C GLY A 226 -12.92 27.16 8.71
N THR A 227 -12.74 28.02 7.70
CA THR A 227 -13.83 28.69 6.96
C THR A 227 -14.02 28.17 5.54
N GLY A 228 -13.09 27.33 5.05
CA GLY A 228 -13.06 26.81 3.68
C GLY A 228 -13.11 25.29 3.59
N VAL A 229 -13.41 24.81 2.38
CA VAL A 229 -13.32 23.38 2.01
C VAL A 229 -11.87 22.96 1.85
N ASP A 230 -11.55 21.68 2.04
CA ASP A 230 -10.20 21.19 1.83
C ASP A 230 -9.86 21.30 0.32
N PRO A 231 -8.84 22.09 -0.08
CA PRO A 231 -8.48 22.26 -1.49
C PRO A 231 -7.99 20.96 -2.15
N TYR A 232 -7.70 19.92 -1.35
CA TYR A 232 -7.28 18.60 -1.82
C TYR A 232 -8.43 17.59 -1.93
N ASP A 233 -9.66 17.93 -1.52
CA ASP A 233 -10.83 17.03 -1.59
C ASP A 233 -11.14 16.57 -3.04
N ASN A 234 -10.80 17.39 -4.04
CA ASN A 234 -11.06 17.14 -5.47
C ASN A 234 -9.82 16.73 -6.26
N LEU A 235 -8.74 16.29 -5.60
CA LEU A 235 -7.61 15.68 -6.32
C LEU A 235 -8.15 14.61 -7.29
N SER A 236 -7.67 14.57 -8.54
CA SER A 236 -8.21 13.73 -9.64
C SER A 236 -8.17 12.21 -9.38
N PHE A 237 -7.75 11.82 -8.19
CA PHE A 237 -7.73 10.46 -7.71
C PHE A 237 -9.17 10.03 -7.44
N SER A 238 -9.80 9.40 -8.43
CA SER A 238 -10.77 8.37 -8.10
C SER A 238 -10.06 7.39 -7.16
N GLU A 239 -10.63 7.12 -5.97
CA GLU A 239 -10.13 6.13 -5.00
C GLU A 239 -9.66 4.82 -5.69
N HIS A 240 -10.28 4.46 -6.82
CA HIS A 240 -9.94 3.35 -7.70
C HIS A 240 -8.48 3.28 -8.22
N ILE A 241 -7.73 4.39 -8.38
CA ILE A 241 -6.34 4.36 -8.89
C ILE A 241 -5.34 4.06 -7.78
N LEU A 242 -5.52 4.69 -6.61
CA LEU A 242 -4.77 4.37 -5.39
C LEU A 242 -5.09 2.97 -4.85
N LEU A 243 -6.29 2.46 -5.14
CA LEU A 243 -6.73 1.10 -4.80
C LEU A 243 -6.28 0.04 -5.82
N SER A 244 -5.92 0.42 -7.06
CA SER A 244 -5.47 -0.53 -8.09
C SER A 244 -3.96 -0.77 -8.09
N ILE A 245 -3.18 0.08 -7.41
CA ILE A 245 -1.75 -0.16 -7.18
C ILE A 245 -1.55 -0.35 -5.68
N SER A 246 -1.14 -1.55 -5.30
CA SER A 246 -0.94 -1.92 -3.90
C SER A 246 0.23 -1.14 -3.30
N LEU A 247 -0.08 -0.02 -2.63
CA LEU A 247 0.87 0.74 -1.80
C LEU A 247 1.75 -0.15 -0.90
N PRO A 248 1.26 -1.27 -0.30
CA PRO A 248 2.11 -2.22 0.43
C PRO A 248 3.17 -2.96 -0.40
N GLU A 249 2.91 -3.32 -1.66
CA GLU A 249 3.93 -3.93 -2.56
C GLU A 249 4.99 -2.91 -2.95
N LEU A 250 4.56 -1.67 -3.13
CA LEU A 250 5.42 -0.53 -3.37
C LEU A 250 6.33 -0.25 -2.15
N VAL A 251 5.76 -0.24 -0.94
CA VAL A 251 6.47 -0.04 0.34
C VAL A 251 7.46 -1.17 0.64
N GLY A 252 7.13 -2.42 0.31
CA GLY A 252 8.06 -3.55 0.44
C GLY A 252 9.24 -3.49 -0.55
N HIS A 253 9.12 -2.78 -1.67
CA HIS A 253 10.25 -2.45 -2.55
C HIS A 253 11.02 -1.20 -2.09
N PHE A 254 10.35 -0.26 -1.41
CA PHE A 254 10.99 0.88 -0.77
C PHE A 254 11.83 0.49 0.45
N GLU A 255 11.42 -0.51 1.24
CA GLU A 255 12.12 -0.88 2.48
C GLU A 255 13.61 -1.23 2.27
N PRO A 256 14.02 -2.13 1.36
CA PRO A 256 15.44 -2.46 1.20
C PRO A 256 16.28 -1.30 0.65
N ALA A 257 15.73 -0.50 -0.26
CA ALA A 257 16.40 0.65 -0.87
C ALA A 257 16.56 1.82 0.11
N LEU A 258 15.52 2.12 0.89
CA LEU A 258 15.55 3.14 1.94
C LEU A 258 16.41 2.66 3.13
N ASP A 259 16.32 1.38 3.53
CA ASP A 259 17.05 0.84 4.68
C ASP A 259 18.57 0.69 4.41
N GLN A 260 18.98 0.53 3.14
CA GLN A 260 20.39 0.58 2.74
C GLN A 260 20.94 2.01 2.70
N TYR A 261 20.13 3.02 2.34
CA TYR A 261 20.57 4.42 2.19
C TYR A 261 20.52 5.21 3.51
N TYR A 262 19.47 5.05 4.32
CA TYR A 262 19.25 5.78 5.58
C TYR A 262 19.96 5.16 6.80
N ARG A 263 20.61 4.00 6.66
CA ARG A 263 21.41 3.40 7.74
C ARG A 263 22.52 4.29 8.26
N ASN A 264 23.00 5.23 7.43
CA ASN A 264 24.19 5.99 7.76
C ASN A 264 23.96 7.43 8.21
N ARG A 265 22.91 8.15 7.79
CA ARG A 265 22.68 9.54 8.24
C ARG A 265 21.20 9.93 8.21
N THR A 266 20.77 10.62 9.27
CA THR A 266 19.41 11.06 9.63
C THR A 266 18.42 9.93 9.93
N SER A 267 17.91 9.93 11.16
CA SER A 267 17.17 8.80 11.70
C SER A 267 15.88 8.54 10.91
N LEU A 268 15.67 7.27 10.56
CA LEU A 268 14.39 6.68 10.14
C LEU A 268 13.20 7.09 11.04
N SER A 269 13.47 7.58 12.26
CA SER A 269 12.47 8.08 13.20
C SER A 269 11.77 9.38 12.76
N THR A 270 12.46 10.26 12.00
CA THR A 270 11.87 11.51 11.51
C THR A 270 10.86 11.26 10.38
N PHE A 271 11.15 10.31 9.48
CA PHE A 271 10.20 9.88 8.45
C PHE A 271 9.05 9.04 9.05
N LYS A 272 9.36 8.18 10.05
CA LYS A 272 8.35 7.47 10.85
C LYS A 272 7.43 8.39 11.66
N GLN A 273 7.85 9.63 11.93
CA GLN A 273 7.06 10.65 12.64
C GLN A 273 5.98 11.31 11.77
N TYR A 274 6.12 11.26 10.44
CA TYR A 274 5.09 11.69 9.48
C TYR A 274 4.22 10.53 8.96
N LEU A 275 4.67 9.28 9.16
CA LEU A 275 3.87 8.05 9.00
C LEU A 275 2.66 7.83 9.95
N PRO A 276 2.48 8.49 11.12
CA PRO A 276 1.41 8.15 12.06
C PRO A 276 -0.01 8.38 11.54
N ASN A 277 -0.17 9.16 10.46
CA ASN A 277 -1.46 9.30 9.77
C ASN A 277 -1.76 8.14 8.79
N PHE A 278 -0.80 7.25 8.55
CA PHE A 278 -0.93 6.11 7.63
C PHE A 278 -0.66 4.73 8.26
N THR A 279 -0.16 4.63 9.49
CA THR A 279 0.24 3.35 10.09
C THR A 279 -0.16 3.23 11.57
N ARG A 280 -1.46 3.12 11.85
CA ARG A 280 -1.90 2.49 13.09
C ARG A 280 -1.82 0.97 12.96
N CYS A 281 -0.66 0.40 13.27
CA CYS A 281 -0.50 -0.88 13.96
C CYS A 281 0.99 -1.25 14.01
N SER A 282 1.61 -1.11 15.17
CA SER A 282 2.82 -1.87 15.49
C SER A 282 2.43 -2.90 16.55
N VAL A 283 2.55 -4.18 16.21
CA VAL A 283 2.42 -5.26 17.18
C VAL A 283 3.65 -6.16 17.09
N GLN A 284 3.99 -6.85 18.17
CA GLN A 284 5.17 -7.73 18.24
C GLN A 284 4.92 -9.02 17.44
N TRP A 285 5.40 -9.04 16.18
CA TRP A 285 5.16 -10.09 15.18
C TRP A 285 6.04 -11.34 15.30
N ASN A 286 6.90 -11.46 16.31
CA ASN A 286 7.92 -12.52 16.41
C ASN A 286 7.37 -13.94 16.72
N ARG A 287 6.05 -14.14 16.70
CA ARG A 287 5.40 -15.44 17.01
C ARG A 287 4.54 -16.02 15.89
N PHE A 288 4.33 -15.28 14.80
CA PHE A 288 3.64 -15.83 13.63
C PHE A 288 4.69 -16.33 12.64
N PRO A 289 4.65 -17.59 12.18
CA PRO A 289 5.41 -17.96 11.00
C PRO A 289 5.02 -16.98 9.90
N THR A 290 6.00 -16.36 9.26
CA THR A 290 5.77 -15.57 8.05
C THR A 290 4.88 -16.43 7.17
N VAL A 291 3.68 -15.94 6.89
CA VAL A 291 2.75 -16.61 6.00
C VAL A 291 3.39 -16.55 4.62
N THR A 292 4.18 -17.61 4.43
CA THR A 292 5.00 -18.13 3.34
C THR A 292 4.72 -17.51 1.98
N ASP A 293 5.80 -17.19 1.26
CA ASP A 293 5.90 -16.55 -0.05
C ASP A 293 4.82 -16.94 -1.10
N TRP A 294 4.21 -18.12 -0.99
CA TRP A 294 3.11 -18.55 -1.88
C TRP A 294 1.86 -17.65 -1.82
N LEU A 295 1.53 -17.06 -0.67
CA LEU A 295 0.34 -16.18 -0.58
C LEU A 295 0.57 -14.84 -1.27
N GLN A 296 1.84 -14.41 -1.32
CA GLN A 296 2.26 -13.25 -2.09
C GLN A 296 2.23 -13.55 -3.60
N GLN A 297 2.46 -14.80 -4.01
CA GLN A 297 2.40 -15.26 -5.41
C GLN A 297 0.98 -15.35 -5.99
N ILE A 298 -0.07 -15.30 -5.15
CA ILE A 298 -1.47 -15.27 -5.61
C ILE A 298 -1.80 -13.91 -6.22
N GLU A 299 -2.17 -13.87 -7.49
CA GLU A 299 -2.57 -12.65 -8.19
C GLU A 299 -3.83 -12.03 -7.55
N ARG A 300 -3.77 -10.73 -7.20
CA ARG A 300 -4.92 -10.04 -6.63
C ARG A 300 -5.90 -9.68 -7.75
N HIS A 301 -7.15 -10.13 -7.68
CA HIS A 301 -8.19 -9.60 -8.56
C HIS A 301 -8.45 -8.11 -8.30
N SER A 302 -8.76 -7.38 -9.36
CA SER A 302 -8.93 -5.92 -9.39
C SER A 302 -10.02 -5.39 -8.44
N SER A 303 -11.01 -6.21 -8.05
CA SER A 303 -12.01 -5.83 -7.06
C SER A 303 -12.45 -7.00 -6.17
N MET A 304 -13.07 -6.67 -5.02
CA MET A 304 -13.69 -7.64 -4.13
C MET A 304 -14.79 -8.44 -4.84
N VAL A 305 -15.53 -7.79 -5.75
CA VAL A 305 -16.58 -8.43 -6.54
C VAL A 305 -16.00 -9.50 -7.48
N GLU A 306 -14.88 -9.22 -8.14
CA GLU A 306 -14.19 -10.19 -8.99
C GLU A 306 -13.62 -11.36 -8.17
N ALA A 307 -13.03 -11.08 -7.01
CA ALA A 307 -12.60 -12.15 -6.09
C ALA A 307 -13.77 -13.03 -5.61
N MET A 308 -14.95 -12.45 -5.42
CA MET A 308 -16.17 -13.17 -5.04
C MET A 308 -16.78 -13.97 -6.20
N LYS A 309 -16.69 -13.46 -7.44
CA LYS A 309 -17.11 -14.23 -8.63
C LYS A 309 -16.29 -15.50 -8.79
N CYS A 310 -14.98 -15.44 -8.53
CA CYS A 310 -14.13 -16.62 -8.61
C CYS A 310 -14.48 -17.68 -7.55
N LEU A 311 -14.99 -17.29 -6.37
CA LEU A 311 -15.56 -18.24 -5.42
C LEU A 311 -16.79 -18.98 -5.97
N VAL A 312 -17.65 -18.29 -6.71
CA VAL A 312 -18.83 -18.90 -7.36
C VAL A 312 -18.40 -19.93 -8.41
N SER A 313 -17.31 -19.65 -9.11
CA SER A 313 -16.73 -20.53 -10.13
C SER A 313 -15.86 -21.65 -9.57
N CYS A 314 -15.63 -21.72 -8.25
CA CYS A 314 -14.75 -22.72 -7.65
C CYS A 314 -15.32 -24.13 -7.78
N ASN A 315 -14.47 -25.05 -8.21
CA ASN A 315 -14.76 -26.48 -8.12
C ASN A 315 -14.73 -26.88 -6.64
N ILE A 316 -15.74 -27.65 -6.23
CA ILE A 316 -15.76 -28.16 -4.86
C ILE A 316 -14.78 -29.32 -4.80
N PRO A 317 -13.91 -29.39 -3.77
CA PRO A 317 -13.03 -30.53 -3.58
C PRO A 317 -13.80 -31.85 -3.63
N LYS A 318 -13.33 -32.79 -4.45
CA LYS A 318 -14.01 -34.09 -4.68
C LYS A 318 -14.16 -34.92 -3.39
N ASP A 319 -13.32 -34.65 -2.39
CA ASP A 319 -13.32 -35.28 -1.06
C ASP A 319 -14.24 -34.58 -0.03
N ARG A 320 -15.05 -33.60 -0.45
CA ARG A 320 -16.03 -32.87 0.39
C ARG A 320 -17.48 -33.03 -0.11
N PRO A 321 -18.03 -34.27 -0.05
CA PRO A 321 -19.40 -34.56 -0.54
C PRO A 321 -20.49 -33.80 0.21
N ASP A 322 -20.23 -33.36 1.45
CA ASP A 322 -21.13 -32.49 2.21
C ASP A 322 -21.37 -31.13 1.56
N LEU A 323 -20.36 -30.60 0.89
CA LEU A 323 -20.52 -29.37 0.14
C LEU A 323 -21.21 -29.60 -1.20
N ILE A 324 -21.23 -30.82 -1.72
CA ILE A 324 -21.95 -31.18 -2.95
C ILE A 324 -23.46 -31.17 -2.71
N ALA A 325 -23.91 -31.70 -1.55
CA ALA A 325 -25.30 -31.60 -1.11
C ALA A 325 -25.72 -30.13 -0.95
N ASP A 326 -24.93 -29.33 -0.23
CA ASP A 326 -25.15 -27.88 -0.06
C ASP A 326 -25.11 -27.11 -1.41
N LYS A 327 -24.23 -27.48 -2.37
CA LYS A 327 -24.18 -26.86 -3.71
C LYS A 327 -25.41 -27.21 -4.56
N SER A 328 -25.99 -28.40 -4.38
CA SER A 328 -27.19 -28.83 -5.11
C SER A 328 -28.48 -28.21 -4.57
N GLU A 329 -28.54 -28.01 -3.25
CA GLU A 329 -29.70 -27.43 -2.53
C GLU A 329 -29.67 -25.89 -2.53
N TYR A 330 -28.47 -25.28 -2.56
CA TYR A 330 -28.27 -23.83 -2.48
C TYR A 330 -27.54 -23.20 -3.66
N LYS A 331 -27.32 -23.94 -4.78
CA LYS A 331 -26.61 -23.51 -6.03
C LYS A 331 -26.11 -22.08 -5.90
N LEU A 332 -24.88 -21.88 -5.42
CA LEU A 332 -24.34 -20.53 -5.19
C LEU A 332 -24.41 -19.78 -6.53
N THR A 333 -25.47 -19.01 -6.75
CA THR A 333 -25.69 -18.26 -7.98
C THR A 333 -25.21 -16.84 -7.75
N GLU A 334 -24.89 -16.14 -8.85
CA GLU A 334 -24.62 -14.70 -8.77
C GLU A 334 -25.78 -13.94 -8.09
N GLU A 335 -27.02 -14.38 -8.28
CA GLU A 335 -28.21 -13.79 -7.66
C GLU A 335 -28.26 -14.00 -6.14
N MET A 336 -27.94 -15.20 -5.64
CA MET A 336 -27.86 -15.46 -4.20
C MET A 336 -26.70 -14.70 -3.55
N MET A 337 -25.56 -14.64 -4.24
CA MET A 337 -24.42 -13.83 -3.80
C MET A 337 -24.77 -12.34 -3.78
N GLY A 338 -25.50 -11.83 -4.78
CA GLY A 338 -26.00 -10.46 -4.82
C GLY A 338 -26.85 -10.12 -3.60
N ARG A 339 -27.84 -10.97 -3.28
CA ARG A 339 -28.70 -10.78 -2.08
C ARG A 339 -27.92 -10.82 -0.77
N LEU A 340 -26.95 -11.73 -0.65
CA LEU A 340 -26.07 -11.78 0.53
C LEU A 340 -25.21 -10.53 0.63
N CYS A 341 -24.67 -10.05 -0.50
CA CYS A 341 -23.90 -8.82 -0.55
C CYS A 341 -24.73 -7.64 -0.10
N ASP A 342 -25.94 -7.46 -0.62
CA ASP A 342 -26.78 -6.31 -0.28
C ASP A 342 -27.12 -6.29 1.21
N LYS A 343 -27.37 -7.46 1.80
CA LYS A 343 -27.60 -7.59 3.24
C LYS A 343 -26.36 -7.21 4.06
N ILE A 344 -25.18 -7.66 3.65
CA ILE A 344 -23.92 -7.32 4.35
C ILE A 344 -23.61 -5.83 4.13
N ARG A 345 -23.82 -5.29 2.92
CA ARG A 345 -23.62 -3.86 2.63
C ARG A 345 -24.45 -2.99 3.56
N GLN A 346 -25.72 -3.32 3.72
CA GLN A 346 -26.62 -2.63 4.65
C GLN A 346 -26.11 -2.74 6.09
N THR A 347 -25.78 -3.96 6.54
CA THR A 347 -25.31 -4.20 7.91
C THR A 347 -23.99 -3.46 8.20
N VAL A 348 -23.06 -3.45 7.26
CA VAL A 348 -21.76 -2.77 7.39
C VAL A 348 -21.96 -1.25 7.39
N ALA A 349 -22.81 -0.72 6.51
CA ALA A 349 -23.12 0.72 6.49
C ALA A 349 -23.81 1.20 7.78
N GLU A 350 -24.67 0.36 8.38
CA GLU A 350 -25.35 0.67 9.64
C GLU A 350 -24.42 0.56 10.85
N ARG A 351 -23.57 -0.48 10.92
CA ARG A 351 -22.75 -0.79 12.09
C ARG A 351 -21.38 -0.11 12.09
N TYR A 352 -20.88 0.26 10.92
CA TYR A 352 -19.58 0.91 10.74
C TYR A 352 -19.71 2.14 9.83
N SER A 353 -20.61 3.04 10.19
CA SER A 353 -20.87 4.28 9.43
C SER A 353 -19.65 5.20 9.31
N GLN A 354 -18.63 5.01 10.15
CA GLN A 354 -17.34 5.70 10.04
C GLN A 354 -16.53 5.26 8.82
N PHE A 355 -16.81 4.09 8.23
CA PHE A 355 -16.13 3.62 7.03
C PHE A 355 -16.91 4.05 5.80
N LEU A 356 -16.29 4.92 5.00
CA LEU A 356 -16.88 5.40 3.74
C LEU A 356 -17.19 4.21 2.83
N ILE A 357 -18.42 4.14 2.30
CA ILE A 357 -18.84 3.07 1.39
C ILE A 357 -17.91 3.06 0.17
N GLY A 358 -17.31 1.92 -0.14
CA GLY A 358 -16.37 1.77 -1.25
C GLY A 358 -14.89 1.90 -0.85
N SER A 359 -14.60 2.43 0.34
CA SER A 359 -13.24 2.49 0.89
C SER A 359 -12.67 1.09 1.16
N ARG A 360 -11.34 1.01 1.32
CA ARG A 360 -10.67 -0.24 1.72
C ARG A 360 -11.18 -0.76 3.07
N ASP A 361 -11.42 0.12 4.03
CA ASP A 361 -12.00 -0.24 5.33
C ASP A 361 -13.36 -0.90 5.19
N TYR A 362 -14.23 -0.32 4.38
CA TYR A 362 -15.53 -0.89 4.09
C TYR A 362 -15.42 -2.30 3.50
N TRP A 363 -14.54 -2.50 2.51
CA TRP A 363 -14.36 -3.81 1.86
C TRP A 363 -13.66 -4.86 2.73
N ASP A 364 -12.76 -4.43 3.62
CA ASP A 364 -12.08 -5.33 4.54
C ASP A 364 -13.04 -5.79 5.65
N VAL A 365 -13.86 -4.88 6.21
CA VAL A 365 -14.94 -5.26 7.13
C VAL A 365 -15.94 -6.17 6.42
N PHE A 366 -16.30 -5.85 5.17
CA PHE A 366 -17.20 -6.69 4.37
C PHE A 366 -16.63 -8.11 4.19
N ALA A 367 -15.33 -8.25 3.90
CA ALA A 367 -14.67 -9.55 3.77
C ALA A 367 -14.70 -10.34 5.08
N LEU A 368 -14.38 -9.69 6.21
CA LEU A 368 -14.43 -10.30 7.53
C LEU A 368 -15.87 -10.69 7.92
N PHE A 369 -16.85 -9.84 7.67
CA PHE A 369 -18.26 -10.17 7.90
C PHE A 369 -18.71 -11.37 7.07
N LEU A 370 -18.37 -11.37 5.79
CA LEU A 370 -18.75 -12.45 4.89
C LEU A 370 -18.08 -13.78 5.29
N TYR A 371 -16.84 -13.73 5.75
CA TYR A 371 -16.13 -14.89 6.30
C TYR A 371 -16.75 -15.38 7.62
N THR A 372 -17.08 -14.48 8.54
CA THR A 372 -17.57 -14.83 9.90
C THR A 372 -19.07 -15.08 9.99
N THR A 373 -19.80 -15.06 8.87
CA THR A 373 -21.25 -15.30 8.87
C THR A 373 -21.57 -16.81 8.97
N ASP A 374 -22.16 -17.23 10.10
CA ASP A 374 -22.56 -18.61 10.43
C ASP A 374 -23.43 -19.32 9.36
N LYS A 375 -24.15 -18.53 8.53
CA LYS A 375 -25.01 -19.06 7.45
C LYS A 375 -24.35 -19.13 6.06
N ALA A 376 -23.14 -18.62 5.89
CA ALA A 376 -22.62 -18.34 4.56
C ALA A 376 -21.91 -19.58 3.98
N LEU A 377 -22.51 -20.18 2.95
CA LEU A 377 -21.88 -21.13 2.02
C LEU A 377 -20.43 -20.77 1.66
N VAL A 378 -20.11 -19.47 1.64
CA VAL A 378 -18.77 -18.89 1.46
C VAL A 378 -17.75 -19.34 2.55
N TYR A 379 -18.11 -19.26 3.83
CA TYR A 379 -17.24 -19.71 4.93
C TYR A 379 -16.91 -21.20 4.83
N LYS A 380 -17.94 -22.03 4.55
CA LYS A 380 -17.78 -23.47 4.36
C LYS A 380 -16.94 -23.81 3.13
N LEU A 381 -17.14 -23.10 2.01
CA LEU A 381 -16.42 -23.28 0.76
C LEU A 381 -14.93 -22.94 0.92
N LEU A 382 -14.62 -21.77 1.50
CA LEU A 382 -13.24 -21.34 1.75
C LEU A 382 -12.48 -22.31 2.64
N ASN A 383 -13.10 -22.71 3.75
CA ASN A 383 -12.49 -23.68 4.66
C ASN A 383 -12.27 -25.04 4.00
N ALA A 384 -13.15 -25.45 3.08
CA ALA A 384 -13.00 -26.70 2.36
C ALA A 384 -11.89 -26.68 1.31
N VAL A 385 -11.83 -25.62 0.50
CA VAL A 385 -10.75 -25.38 -0.48
C VAL A 385 -9.38 -25.45 0.23
N MET A 386 -9.29 -24.95 1.46
CA MET A 386 -8.03 -24.85 2.21
C MET A 386 -7.71 -26.06 3.12
N ALA A 387 -8.53 -27.12 3.14
CA ALA A 387 -8.38 -28.26 4.06
C ALA A 387 -7.56 -29.45 3.50
N GLY A 388 -6.95 -29.32 2.32
CA GLY A 388 -6.18 -30.38 1.66
C GLY A 388 -4.97 -30.86 2.48
N ALA A 389 -4.79 -32.19 2.59
CA ALA A 389 -3.76 -32.82 3.42
C ALA A 389 -2.33 -32.74 2.82
N SER A 390 -2.22 -32.48 1.52
CA SER A 390 -0.98 -32.19 0.79
C SER A 390 -1.21 -30.92 0.00
N TRP A 391 -0.40 -29.90 0.22
CA TRP A 391 -0.48 -28.63 -0.52
C TRP A 391 -0.15 -28.87 -2.00
N ASN A 392 -1.17 -29.11 -2.80
CA ASN A 392 -1.12 -28.93 -4.24
C ASN A 392 -2.32 -28.07 -4.62
N VAL A 393 -2.22 -26.80 -4.23
CA VAL A 393 -3.27 -25.77 -4.29
C VAL A 393 -3.58 -25.35 -5.74
N SER A 394 -2.71 -25.70 -6.70
CA SER A 394 -2.59 -25.07 -8.01
C SER A 394 -3.62 -25.48 -9.07
N GLU A 395 -4.37 -26.57 -8.92
CA GLU A 395 -5.22 -27.07 -10.02
C GLU A 395 -6.73 -26.92 -9.77
N ASP A 396 -7.22 -27.15 -8.55
CA ASP A 396 -8.68 -27.18 -8.28
C ASP A 396 -9.20 -25.92 -7.55
N CYS A 397 -8.31 -25.15 -6.93
CA CYS A 397 -8.65 -24.17 -5.89
C CYS A 397 -8.17 -22.74 -6.17
N GLU A 398 -7.44 -22.53 -7.27
CA GLU A 398 -6.99 -21.22 -7.75
C GLU A 398 -8.09 -20.14 -7.73
N PRO A 399 -9.36 -20.42 -8.10
CA PRO A 399 -10.41 -19.39 -8.08
C PRO A 399 -10.78 -18.87 -6.67
N ALA A 400 -10.54 -19.63 -5.61
CA ALA A 400 -10.89 -19.21 -4.25
C ALA A 400 -9.77 -18.42 -3.54
N LEU A 401 -8.55 -18.52 -4.06
CA LEU A 401 -7.34 -17.90 -3.48
C LEU A 401 -7.40 -16.36 -3.40
N PRO A 402 -7.95 -15.63 -4.38
CA PRO A 402 -8.04 -14.17 -4.31
C PRO A 402 -8.93 -13.69 -3.16
N PHE A 403 -10.04 -14.39 -2.88
CA PHE A 403 -10.90 -14.04 -1.75
C PHE A 403 -10.22 -14.38 -0.42
N PHE A 404 -9.57 -15.54 -0.35
CA PHE A 404 -8.80 -15.95 0.82
C PHE A 404 -7.72 -14.91 1.18
N LYS A 405 -6.98 -14.44 0.18
CA LYS A 405 -5.98 -13.36 0.34
C LYS A 405 -6.60 -12.08 0.92
N ARG A 406 -7.82 -11.72 0.49
CA ARG A 406 -8.54 -10.55 1.01
C ARG A 406 -8.95 -10.70 2.47
N VAL A 407 -9.49 -11.87 2.88
CA VAL A 407 -9.83 -12.12 4.29
C VAL A 407 -8.60 -12.04 5.18
N TYR A 408 -7.49 -12.63 4.73
CA TYR A 408 -6.22 -12.60 5.46
C TYR A 408 -5.68 -11.17 5.61
N GLU A 409 -5.63 -10.40 4.53
CA GLU A 409 -5.18 -9.00 4.57
C GLU A 409 -6.09 -8.11 5.42
N ALA A 410 -7.41 -8.30 5.33
CA ALA A 410 -8.38 -7.59 6.16
C ALA A 410 -8.16 -7.88 7.65
N ALA A 411 -7.95 -9.14 8.01
CA ALA A 411 -7.66 -9.54 9.39
C ALA A 411 -6.37 -8.89 9.88
N LEU A 412 -5.29 -8.91 9.08
CA LEU A 412 -4.02 -8.28 9.44
C LEU A 412 -4.13 -6.76 9.64
N ARG A 413 -4.96 -6.10 8.84
CA ARG A 413 -5.04 -4.62 8.82
C ARG A 413 -6.00 -4.08 9.86
N LEU A 414 -7.17 -4.69 10.01
CA LEU A 414 -8.22 -4.24 10.92
C LEU A 414 -8.14 -4.92 12.28
N GLY A 415 -7.63 -6.15 12.33
CA GLY A 415 -7.54 -6.92 13.55
C GLY A 415 -6.45 -6.41 14.50
N THR A 416 -6.57 -6.82 15.76
CA THR A 416 -5.53 -6.56 16.78
C THR A 416 -4.91 -7.87 17.22
N THR A 417 -3.77 -7.84 17.92
CA THR A 417 -3.16 -9.11 18.36
C THR A 417 -3.89 -9.69 19.56
N PHE A 418 -4.15 -11.00 19.49
CA PHE A 418 -4.72 -11.77 20.57
C PHE A 418 -3.71 -12.77 21.13
N ASN A 419 -3.58 -12.80 22.45
CA ASN A 419 -2.91 -13.87 23.17
C ASN A 419 -3.80 -14.30 24.35
N GLY A 420 -4.31 -15.52 24.32
CA GLY A 420 -5.11 -16.04 25.44
C GLY A 420 -5.96 -17.25 25.09
N SER A 421 -6.94 -17.55 25.96
CA SER A 421 -7.82 -18.71 25.80
C SER A 421 -8.90 -18.46 24.75
N ALA A 422 -9.03 -19.38 23.80
CA ALA A 422 -10.13 -19.40 22.83
C ALA A 422 -10.54 -20.83 22.48
N ASN A 423 -11.76 -20.99 21.95
CA ASN A 423 -12.33 -22.30 21.65
C ASN A 423 -12.83 -22.35 20.21
N ARG A 424 -12.61 -23.46 19.50
CA ARG A 424 -13.20 -23.71 18.19
C ARG A 424 -14.23 -24.83 18.27
N PHE A 425 -15.40 -24.58 17.70
CA PHE A 425 -16.54 -25.49 17.75
C PHE A 425 -16.76 -26.11 16.37
N VAL A 426 -16.83 -27.44 16.30
CA VAL A 426 -17.05 -28.16 15.04
C VAL A 426 -18.12 -29.21 15.25
N PHE A 427 -19.28 -29.02 14.61
CA PHE A 427 -20.35 -30.01 14.65
C PHE A 427 -19.95 -31.23 13.81
N ALA A 428 -20.00 -32.41 14.42
CA ALA A 428 -19.56 -33.65 13.81
C ALA A 428 -20.55 -34.20 12.78
N ASP A 429 -21.82 -33.82 12.86
CA ASP A 429 -22.86 -34.20 11.91
C ASP A 429 -22.84 -33.37 10.62
N THR A 430 -21.88 -32.47 10.46
CA THR A 430 -21.75 -31.62 9.27
C THR A 430 -21.39 -32.41 8.02
N ASN A 431 -20.59 -33.47 8.14
CA ASN A 431 -20.20 -34.33 7.02
C ASN A 431 -19.62 -35.68 7.44
N GLU A 432 -19.52 -36.62 6.50
CA GLU A 432 -18.99 -37.98 6.74
C GLU A 432 -17.55 -37.96 7.29
N ARG A 433 -16.71 -37.02 6.86
CA ARG A 433 -15.33 -36.89 7.36
C ARG A 433 -15.32 -36.47 8.83
N MET A 434 -16.12 -35.49 9.23
CA MET A 434 -16.24 -35.03 10.61
C MET A 434 -16.93 -36.07 11.50
N GLN A 435 -17.89 -36.83 10.94
CA GLN A 435 -18.46 -37.99 11.61
C GLN A 435 -17.39 -39.06 11.85
N PHE A 436 -16.54 -39.33 10.86
CA PHE A 436 -15.41 -40.26 10.98
C PHE A 436 -14.41 -39.80 12.05
N GLU A 437 -14.02 -38.52 12.04
CA GLU A 437 -13.13 -37.94 13.06
C GLU A 437 -13.74 -38.04 14.47
N PHE A 438 -15.05 -37.81 14.60
CA PHE A 438 -15.78 -37.94 15.87
C PHE A 438 -15.88 -39.40 16.33
N GLN A 439 -16.14 -40.35 15.43
CA GLN A 439 -16.22 -41.77 15.78
C GLN A 439 -14.85 -42.36 16.16
N ASN A 440 -13.79 -41.88 15.52
CA ASN A 440 -12.41 -42.36 15.73
C ASN A 440 -11.58 -41.42 16.63
N TYR A 441 -12.23 -40.59 17.43
CA TYR A 441 -11.57 -39.50 18.17
C TYR A 441 -10.41 -39.95 19.06
N ALA A 442 -10.47 -41.16 19.63
CA ALA A 442 -9.44 -41.69 20.52
C ALA A 442 -8.08 -41.85 19.82
N THR A 443 -8.09 -42.20 18.53
CA THR A 443 -6.87 -42.30 17.70
C THR A 443 -6.60 -41.01 16.94
N ARG A 444 -7.65 -40.28 16.55
CA ARG A 444 -7.55 -39.06 15.78
C ARG A 444 -7.04 -37.88 16.59
N PHE A 445 -7.36 -37.83 17.88
CA PHE A 445 -6.93 -36.84 18.85
C PHE A 445 -6.28 -37.50 20.08
N ALA A 446 -5.38 -38.45 19.84
CA ALA A 446 -4.55 -39.01 20.90
C ALA A 446 -3.62 -37.93 21.47
N GLU A 447 -3.29 -38.03 22.77
CA GLU A 447 -2.33 -37.14 23.41
C GLU A 447 -0.96 -37.18 22.71
N GLY A 448 -0.32 -36.02 22.59
CA GLY A 448 0.94 -35.83 21.86
C GLY A 448 0.79 -35.76 20.33
N LYS A 449 -0.40 -35.98 19.78
CA LYS A 449 -0.60 -35.95 18.34
C LYS A 449 -0.61 -34.52 17.80
N GLU A 450 0.10 -34.33 16.69
CA GLU A 450 0.13 -33.07 15.96
C GLU A 450 -1.10 -32.92 15.06
N LEU A 451 -1.74 -31.77 15.12
CA LEU A 451 -2.84 -31.33 14.27
C LEU A 451 -2.35 -30.18 13.42
N ARG A 452 -2.22 -30.43 12.12
CA ARG A 452 -1.90 -29.40 11.14
C ARG A 452 -3.17 -28.84 10.55
N ASN A 453 -3.29 -27.54 10.58
CA ASN A 453 -4.42 -26.81 10.06
C ASN A 453 -3.96 -25.90 8.91
N TYR A 454 -4.50 -26.15 7.73
CA TYR A 454 -4.11 -25.49 6.48
C TYR A 454 -5.12 -24.46 5.97
N GLN A 455 -6.21 -24.28 6.74
CA GLN A 455 -7.25 -23.26 6.55
C GLN A 455 -7.10 -22.14 7.58
N ILE A 456 -7.69 -20.98 7.31
CA ILE A 456 -7.94 -20.00 8.37
C ILE A 456 -8.83 -20.68 9.43
N ALA A 457 -8.43 -20.59 10.69
CA ALA A 457 -9.22 -21.11 11.79
C ALA A 457 -9.77 -19.97 12.62
N SER A 458 -11.10 -19.84 12.67
CA SER A 458 -11.72 -19.00 13.67
C SER A 458 -11.83 -19.74 15.01
N PHE A 459 -11.53 -19.03 16.09
CA PHE A 459 -11.77 -19.43 17.46
C PHE A 459 -12.60 -18.35 18.15
N THR A 460 -13.48 -18.76 19.04
CA THR A 460 -14.41 -17.91 19.79
C THR A 460 -13.83 -17.62 21.17
N LYS A 461 -13.75 -16.35 21.58
CA LYS A 461 -13.30 -15.93 22.93
C LYS A 461 -14.40 -16.15 23.97
N LEU A 462 -14.61 -17.41 24.35
CA LEU A 462 -15.54 -17.76 25.44
C LEU A 462 -14.78 -18.14 26.70
N LYS A 463 -14.99 -17.36 27.76
CA LYS A 463 -14.49 -17.66 29.12
C LYS A 463 -15.15 -18.93 29.69
N THR A 464 -16.43 -19.12 29.39
CA THR A 464 -17.20 -20.30 29.78
C THR A 464 -17.88 -20.87 28.55
N LEU A 465 -17.82 -22.20 28.42
CA LEU A 465 -18.51 -22.89 27.33
C LEU A 465 -20.01 -22.69 27.52
N PRO A 466 -20.77 -22.37 26.45
CA PRO A 466 -22.21 -22.32 26.52
C PRO A 466 -22.74 -23.66 27.01
N ALA A 467 -23.76 -23.64 27.87
CA ALA A 467 -24.63 -24.79 28.02
C ALA A 467 -25.40 -24.91 26.70
N TRP A 468 -24.86 -25.60 25.70
CA TRP A 468 -25.60 -25.82 24.46
C TRP A 468 -26.82 -26.66 24.79
N ASP A 469 -27.97 -25.99 24.83
CA ASP A 469 -29.28 -26.58 25.10
C ASP A 469 -29.85 -27.33 23.88
N THR A 470 -29.04 -27.58 22.84
CA THR A 470 -29.42 -28.41 21.69
C THR A 470 -29.16 -29.87 22.02
N PRO A 471 -30.19 -30.70 22.32
CA PRO A 471 -29.97 -31.97 23.01
C PRO A 471 -29.38 -33.10 22.15
N HIS A 472 -29.01 -32.87 20.89
CA HIS A 472 -28.88 -33.97 19.91
C HIS A 472 -27.73 -33.91 18.89
N ARG A 473 -26.96 -32.81 18.78
CA ARG A 473 -25.91 -32.72 17.74
C ARG A 473 -24.53 -33.09 18.29
N PRO A 474 -23.83 -34.09 17.73
CA PRO A 474 -22.48 -34.44 18.15
C PRO A 474 -21.50 -33.30 17.82
N ILE A 475 -20.62 -32.94 18.74
CA ILE A 475 -19.71 -31.78 18.59
C ILE A 475 -18.28 -32.08 19.06
N ILE A 476 -17.30 -31.57 18.33
CA ILE A 476 -15.88 -31.52 18.71
C ILE A 476 -15.55 -30.08 19.10
N VAL A 477 -14.94 -29.91 20.28
CA VAL A 477 -14.56 -28.61 20.83
C VAL A 477 -13.06 -28.59 21.02
N PHE A 478 -12.35 -27.79 20.22
CA PHE A 478 -10.93 -27.54 20.42
C PHE A 478 -10.76 -26.39 21.42
N ARG A 479 -9.95 -26.59 22.46
CA ARG A 479 -9.70 -25.59 23.51
C ARG A 479 -8.22 -25.29 23.55
N CYS A 480 -7.84 -24.02 23.38
CA CYS A 480 -6.46 -23.59 23.40
C CYS A 480 -6.32 -22.42 24.38
N ASP A 481 -5.51 -22.61 25.43
CA ASP A 481 -5.37 -21.60 26.51
C ASP A 481 -4.34 -20.50 26.21
N ASN A 482 -3.36 -20.80 25.36
CA ASN A 482 -2.31 -19.87 24.96
C ASN A 482 -2.32 -19.67 23.44
N LEU A 483 -3.49 -19.34 22.88
CA LEU A 483 -3.63 -19.12 21.45
C LEU A 483 -3.05 -17.75 21.08
N ALA A 484 -2.10 -17.72 20.15
CA ALA A 484 -1.70 -16.50 19.46
C ALA A 484 -2.52 -16.38 18.18
N ALA A 485 -3.27 -15.30 18.03
CA ALA A 485 -4.20 -15.10 16.92
C ALA A 485 -4.38 -13.62 16.60
N ILE A 486 -5.16 -13.34 15.56
CA ILE A 486 -5.62 -12.00 15.18
C ILE A 486 -7.03 -11.81 15.71
N ASP A 487 -7.22 -10.89 16.64
CA ASP A 487 -8.52 -10.50 17.16
C ASP A 487 -9.32 -9.70 16.14
N ILE A 488 -10.45 -10.26 15.71
CA ILE A 488 -11.40 -9.63 14.79
C ILE A 488 -12.78 -9.48 15.42
N SER A 489 -12.86 -9.48 16.76
CA SER A 489 -14.13 -9.48 17.48
C SER A 489 -15.04 -8.32 17.10
N GLU A 490 -14.43 -7.16 16.88
CA GLU A 490 -15.15 -5.95 16.46
C GLU A 490 -15.87 -6.16 15.13
N PHE A 491 -15.29 -6.96 14.22
CA PHE A 491 -15.74 -7.19 12.85
C PHE A 491 -16.38 -8.56 12.65
N SER A 492 -16.72 -9.27 13.74
CA SER A 492 -17.46 -10.53 13.68
C SER A 492 -18.92 -10.26 13.29
N ALA A 493 -19.42 -11.04 12.33
CA ALA A 493 -20.82 -10.98 11.89
C ALA A 493 -21.80 -11.22 13.06
N ILE A 494 -21.42 -12.09 13.99
CA ILE A 494 -22.11 -12.30 15.26
C ILE A 494 -21.26 -11.67 16.37
N PRO A 495 -21.58 -10.43 16.83
CA PRO A 495 -20.77 -9.71 17.81
C PRO A 495 -20.50 -10.48 19.12
N LYS A 496 -21.39 -11.41 19.48
CA LYS A 496 -21.27 -12.22 20.71
C LYS A 496 -20.24 -13.35 20.61
N GLU A 497 -19.81 -13.71 19.39
CA GLU A 497 -18.84 -14.79 19.18
C GLU A 497 -17.40 -14.30 19.38
N CYS A 498 -17.14 -12.99 19.29
CA CYS A 498 -15.84 -12.41 19.61
C CYS A 498 -14.69 -13.21 18.96
N GLU A 499 -14.74 -13.37 17.64
CA GLU A 499 -13.86 -14.29 16.93
C GLU A 499 -12.41 -13.79 16.88
N VAL A 500 -11.50 -14.75 16.89
CA VAL A 500 -10.07 -14.57 16.61
C VAL A 500 -9.68 -15.50 15.47
N ILE A 501 -8.85 -15.02 14.57
CA ILE A 501 -8.38 -15.72 13.39
C ILE A 501 -6.96 -16.24 13.63
N VAL A 502 -6.78 -17.54 13.43
CA VAL A 502 -5.46 -18.18 13.34
C VAL A 502 -5.15 -18.41 11.86
N PRO A 503 -4.08 -17.81 11.33
CA PRO A 503 -3.71 -18.01 9.93
C PRO A 503 -3.13 -19.42 9.68
N PRO A 504 -3.21 -19.93 8.45
CA PRO A 504 -2.50 -21.14 8.06
C PRO A 504 -1.06 -20.85 7.58
N PRO A 505 -0.16 -21.85 7.60
CA PRO A 505 -0.34 -23.12 8.29
C PRO A 505 -0.23 -22.91 9.81
N SER A 506 -1.16 -23.49 10.56
CA SER A 506 -1.10 -23.52 12.02
C SER A 506 -0.90 -24.94 12.52
N VAL A 507 -0.07 -25.10 13.54
CA VAL A 507 0.23 -26.39 14.15
C VAL A 507 -0.19 -26.38 15.60
N PHE A 508 -0.92 -27.41 15.98
CA PHE A 508 -1.37 -27.63 17.35
C PHE A 508 -0.95 -29.02 17.82
N THR A 509 -0.55 -29.13 19.08
CA THR A 509 -0.33 -30.44 19.71
C THR A 509 -1.51 -30.77 20.62
N VAL A 510 -2.07 -31.96 20.47
CA VAL A 510 -3.11 -32.45 21.39
C VAL A 510 -2.50 -32.70 22.76
N VAL A 511 -2.97 -31.96 23.75
CA VAL A 511 -2.57 -32.12 25.15
C VAL A 511 -3.44 -33.17 25.83
N ARG A 512 -4.76 -33.17 25.57
CA ARG A 512 -5.69 -34.12 26.19
C ARG A 512 -7.00 -34.16 25.43
N THR A 513 -7.65 -35.32 25.41
CA THR A 513 -8.99 -35.48 24.82
C THR A 513 -9.97 -36.03 25.85
N ILE A 514 -11.16 -35.41 25.95
CA ILE A 514 -12.21 -35.75 26.92
C ILE A 514 -13.51 -36.02 26.17
N ALA A 515 -14.07 -37.22 26.30
CA ALA A 515 -15.39 -37.55 25.76
C ALA A 515 -16.48 -37.40 26.82
N LYS A 516 -17.50 -36.59 26.52
CA LYS A 516 -18.71 -36.42 27.33
C LYS A 516 -19.84 -37.25 26.73
N GLN A 517 -20.49 -38.02 27.59
CA GLN A 517 -21.61 -38.88 27.24
C GLN A 517 -22.93 -38.29 27.75
N ASN A 518 -24.01 -38.53 27.03
CA ASN A 518 -25.36 -38.22 27.49
C ASN A 518 -25.87 -39.28 28.47
N ARG A 519 -27.09 -39.07 29.01
CA ARG A 519 -27.76 -40.02 29.92
C ARG A 519 -27.93 -41.44 29.35
N LYS A 520 -27.86 -41.61 28.03
CA LYS A 520 -27.92 -42.90 27.32
C LYS A 520 -26.53 -43.48 27.01
N LYS A 521 -25.46 -43.00 27.65
CA LYS A 521 -24.05 -43.39 27.44
C LYS A 521 -23.51 -43.17 26.01
N LYS A 522 -24.22 -42.43 25.16
CA LYS A 522 -23.74 -42.08 23.82
C LYS A 522 -22.83 -40.86 23.94
N VAL A 523 -21.65 -40.91 23.33
CA VAL A 523 -20.75 -39.75 23.24
C VAL A 523 -21.46 -38.68 22.40
N THR A 524 -21.68 -37.51 22.99
CA THR A 524 -22.31 -36.36 22.33
C THR A 524 -21.34 -35.21 22.16
N ARG A 525 -20.23 -35.21 22.90
CA ARG A 525 -19.26 -34.13 22.84
C ARG A 525 -17.85 -34.65 23.09
N ILE A 526 -16.90 -34.19 22.28
CA ILE A 526 -15.47 -34.41 22.48
C ILE A 526 -14.82 -33.06 22.72
N GLU A 527 -14.08 -32.92 23.81
CA GLU A 527 -13.24 -31.75 24.08
C GLU A 527 -11.80 -32.14 23.83
N VAL A 528 -11.17 -31.49 22.85
CA VAL A 528 -9.76 -31.66 22.51
C VAL A 528 -9.01 -30.43 23.03
N ILE A 529 -8.25 -30.62 24.09
CA ILE A 529 -7.37 -29.58 24.62
C ILE A 529 -6.10 -29.61 23.79
N VAL A 530 -5.77 -28.47 23.21
CA VAL A 530 -4.63 -28.30 22.31
C VAL A 530 -3.71 -27.19 22.80
N ARG A 531 -2.42 -27.33 22.49
CA ARG A 531 -1.43 -26.28 22.63
C ARG A 531 -1.11 -25.74 21.24
N PHE A 532 -1.16 -24.42 21.09
CA PHE A 532 -0.69 -23.77 19.87
C PHE A 532 0.85 -23.77 19.82
N ASP A 533 1.42 -24.28 18.74
CA ASP A 533 2.86 -24.43 18.58
C ASP A 533 3.46 -23.35 17.68
N ARG A 534 2.85 -23.11 16.51
CA ARG A 534 3.23 -22.10 15.52
C ARG A 534 2.11 -21.81 14.54
#